data_AF-A0A1I1EZS5-F1
#
_entry.id   AF-A0A1I1EZS5-F1
#
_cell.length_a   1.000
_cell.length_b   1.000
_cell.length_c   1.000
_cell.angle_alpha   90.00
_cell.angle_beta   90.00
_cell.angle_gamma   90.00
#
_symmetry.space_group_name_H-M   'P 1'
#
loop_
_entity.id
_entity.type
_entity.pdbx_description
1 polymer ?
#
loop_
_entity_poly.entity_id
_entity_poly.type
_entity_poly.pdbx_seq_one_letter_code
_entity_poly.pdbx_strand_id
1 'polypeptide(L)'
;MTRSCPISGTFVAFVGQDSHYYRVSGRRNHYDDLVDHLVRSTSLGRGEAARVVLDVLAYFDETTEEFVRRRHRELQSRGLRNEAIFERIAEELPHRAVAPPELSVRQLRRIVYG
;
A
#
# COMPACT_ATOMS: atom_id res chain seq x y z
N MET A 1 47.09 10.38 -10.22
CA MET A 1 46.72 9.49 -9.11
C MET A 1 45.60 10.15 -8.30
N THR A 2 44.49 9.42 -8.09
CA THR A 2 43.49 9.54 -6.99
C THR A 2 42.88 10.92 -6.72
N ARG A 3 41.64 11.22 -7.19
CA ARG A 3 40.33 10.90 -6.56
C ARG A 3 40.28 11.21 -5.06
N SER A 4 39.48 12.22 -4.68
CA SER A 4 38.47 12.15 -3.59
C SER A 4 38.06 13.58 -3.19
N CYS A 5 36.89 14.02 -3.67
CA CYS A 5 36.13 15.10 -3.02
C CYS A 5 35.17 14.46 -2.02
N PRO A 6 35.06 14.91 -0.77
CA PRO A 6 34.00 14.49 0.13
C PRO A 6 32.79 15.39 -0.13
N ILE A 7 31.82 14.93 -0.92
CA ILE A 7 30.49 15.56 -0.94
C ILE A 7 29.66 14.83 0.11
N SER A 8 29.50 15.49 1.26
CA SER A 8 28.51 15.14 2.27
C SER A 8 27.13 15.13 1.64
N GLY A 9 26.42 14.02 1.77
CA GLY A 9 25.18 13.73 1.07
C GLY A 9 24.10 14.78 1.31
N THR A 10 23.71 15.45 0.22
CA THR A 10 22.40 16.10 0.12
C THR A 10 21.39 14.99 -0.18
N PHE A 11 20.64 14.57 0.83
CA PHE A 11 19.55 13.62 0.66
C PHE A 11 18.42 14.35 -0.09
N VAL A 12 18.28 14.07 -1.38
CA VAL A 12 17.16 14.55 -2.18
C VAL A 12 15.91 13.83 -1.68
N ALA A 13 15.00 14.59 -1.06
CA ALA A 13 13.69 14.10 -0.69
C ALA A 13 12.96 13.62 -1.95
N PHE A 14 12.80 12.30 -2.07
CA PHE A 14 11.87 11.73 -3.03
C PHE A 14 10.46 12.01 -2.50
N VAL A 15 9.85 13.09 -2.99
CA VAL A 15 8.44 13.40 -2.77
C VAL A 15 7.62 12.40 -3.58
N GLY A 16 7.33 11.27 -2.94
CA GLY A 16 6.40 10.26 -3.43
C GLY A 16 5.06 10.40 -2.71
N GLN A 17 4.17 11.19 -3.31
CA GLN A 17 2.70 11.11 -3.26
C GLN A 17 2.04 11.20 -1.87
N ASP A 18 1.27 12.27 -1.70
CA ASP A 18 0.44 12.58 -0.53
C ASP A 18 -0.56 11.46 -0.17
N SER A 19 -0.18 10.59 0.78
CA SER A 19 -1.12 9.80 1.58
C SER A 19 -1.89 10.75 2.51
N HIS A 20 -3.00 11.29 2.02
CA HIS A 20 -3.88 12.25 2.70
C HIS A 20 -4.66 11.70 3.93
N TYR A 21 -4.12 10.74 4.69
CA TYR A 21 -4.86 10.08 5.77
C TYR A 21 -4.57 10.53 7.20
N TYR A 22 -3.67 11.50 7.45
CA TYR A 22 -3.44 12.04 8.80
C TYR A 22 -3.47 13.57 8.87
N ARG A 23 -4.67 14.15 8.75
CA ARG A 23 -4.94 15.44 9.42
C ARG A 23 -5.55 15.14 10.78
N VAL A 24 -4.69 15.15 11.80
CA VAL A 24 -5.07 15.11 13.21
C VAL A 24 -5.87 16.38 13.54
N SER A 25 -7.15 16.20 13.89
CA SER A 25 -7.95 16.94 14.89
C SER A 25 -9.41 17.09 14.45
N GLY A 26 -10.35 16.51 15.22
CA GLY A 26 -11.74 17.00 15.26
C GLY A 26 -12.88 16.09 14.76
N ARG A 27 -12.64 14.86 14.33
CA ARG A 27 -13.71 13.86 14.13
C ARG A 27 -13.44 12.68 15.05
N ARG A 28 -14.49 12.14 15.70
CA ARG A 28 -14.39 10.86 16.44
C ARG A 28 -13.55 9.89 15.62
N ASN A 29 -12.52 9.32 16.23
CA ASN A 29 -11.62 8.43 15.52
C ASN A 29 -12.53 7.31 15.00
N HIS A 30 -12.64 7.12 13.68
CA HIS A 30 -13.63 6.20 13.08
C HIS A 30 -13.49 4.74 13.57
N TYR A 31 -12.44 4.47 14.34
CA TYR A 31 -12.06 3.19 14.90
C TYR A 31 -12.12 3.13 16.43
N ASP A 32 -12.66 4.13 17.13
CA ASP A 32 -12.74 4.14 18.60
C ASP A 32 -13.47 2.90 19.14
N ASP A 33 -14.57 2.49 18.50
CA ASP A 33 -15.31 1.27 18.88
C ASP A 33 -14.48 -0.01 18.67
N LEU A 34 -13.64 -0.04 17.63
CA LEU A 34 -12.72 -1.14 17.35
C LEU A 34 -11.57 -1.17 18.37
N VAL A 35 -11.04 -0.01 18.73
CA VAL A 35 -10.02 0.13 19.78
C VAL A 35 -10.59 -0.34 21.12
N ASP A 36 -11.81 0.05 21.48
CA ASP A 36 -12.48 -0.40 22.70
C ASP A 36 -12.82 -1.90 22.68
N HIS A 37 -13.09 -2.46 21.52
CA HIS A 37 -13.19 -3.91 21.37
C HIS A 37 -11.85 -4.60 21.65
N LEU A 38 -10.76 -4.13 21.04
CA LEU A 38 -9.41 -4.72 21.21
C LEU A 38 -8.90 -4.61 22.64
N VAL A 39 -9.11 -3.48 23.32
CA VAL A 39 -8.75 -3.32 24.74
C VAL A 39 -9.51 -4.31 25.63
N ARG A 40 -10.74 -4.69 25.26
CA ARG A 40 -11.54 -5.66 26.02
C ARG A 40 -11.22 -7.11 25.70
N SER A 41 -10.80 -7.42 24.47
CA SER A 41 -10.56 -8.80 24.01
C SER A 41 -9.10 -9.23 24.07
N THR A 42 -8.17 -8.29 24.33
CA THR A 42 -6.72 -8.52 24.39
C THR A 42 -6.12 -7.86 25.63
N SER A 43 -4.83 -8.07 25.89
CA SER A 43 -4.08 -7.39 26.95
C SER A 43 -3.50 -6.04 26.53
N LEU A 44 -3.89 -5.50 25.36
CA LEU A 44 -3.32 -4.26 24.83
C LEU A 44 -3.87 -3.04 25.56
N GLY A 45 -2.99 -2.08 25.86
CA GLY A 45 -3.42 -0.75 26.30
C GLY A 45 -4.10 0.02 25.17
N ARG A 46 -4.91 1.03 25.50
CA ARG A 46 -5.67 1.81 24.49
C ARG A 46 -4.78 2.45 23.42
N GLY A 47 -3.59 2.93 23.81
CA GLY A 47 -2.60 3.50 22.88
C GLY A 47 -2.01 2.45 21.92
N GLU A 48 -1.71 1.26 22.43
CA GLU A 48 -1.17 0.16 21.63
C GLU A 48 -2.23 -0.38 20.66
N ALA A 49 -3.45 -0.58 21.13
CA ALA A 49 -4.57 -1.00 20.30
C ALA A 49 -4.84 0.00 19.17
N ALA A 50 -4.84 1.30 19.46
CA ALA A 50 -4.94 2.33 18.42
C ALA A 50 -3.78 2.23 17.41
N ARG A 51 -2.54 2.06 17.89
CA ARG A 51 -1.38 1.94 17.00
C ARG A 51 -1.48 0.72 16.08
N VAL A 52 -1.87 -0.43 16.61
CA VAL A 52 -2.09 -1.66 15.82
C VAL A 52 -3.16 -1.45 14.75
N VAL A 53 -4.28 -0.81 15.09
CA VAL A 53 -5.33 -0.50 14.11
C VAL A 53 -4.77 0.36 12.98
N LEU A 54 -4.03 1.41 13.31
CA LEU A 54 -3.43 2.29 12.32
C LEU A 54 -2.38 1.57 11.45
N ASP A 55 -1.56 0.71 12.05
CA ASP A 55 -0.54 -0.06 11.33
C ASP A 55 -1.18 -1.13 10.42
N VAL A 56 -2.26 -1.78 10.85
CA VAL A 56 -3.03 -2.73 10.03
C VAL A 56 -3.72 -2.03 8.87
N LEU A 57 -4.35 -0.87 9.12
CA LEU A 57 -4.97 -0.08 8.07
C LEU A 57 -3.92 0.42 7.07
N ALA A 58 -2.77 0.91 7.55
CA ALA A 58 -1.66 1.30 6.69
C ALA A 58 -1.13 0.12 5.85
N TYR A 59 -1.09 -1.08 6.42
CA TYR A 59 -0.71 -2.29 5.68
C TYR A 59 -1.70 -2.62 4.55
N PHE A 60 -2.98 -2.29 4.71
CA PHE A 60 -4.03 -2.51 3.71
C PHE A 60 -4.37 -1.26 2.87
N ASP A 61 -3.67 -0.14 3.05
CA ASP A 61 -3.97 1.13 2.37
C ASP A 61 -3.53 1.12 0.90
N GLU A 62 -2.74 0.12 0.46
CA GLU A 62 -2.45 -0.05 -0.97
C GLU A 62 -3.76 -0.35 -1.70
N THR A 63 -4.21 0.62 -2.50
CA THR A 63 -5.40 0.46 -3.34
C THR A 63 -5.19 -0.66 -4.36
N THR A 64 -6.27 -1.22 -4.87
CA THR A 64 -6.19 -2.23 -5.94
C THR A 64 -5.44 -1.70 -7.15
N GLU A 65 -5.65 -0.44 -7.49
CA GLU A 65 -5.00 0.25 -8.59
C GLU A 65 -3.49 0.39 -8.38
N GLU A 66 -3.07 0.80 -7.18
CA GLU A 66 -1.64 0.89 -6.83
C GLU A 66 -0.95 -0.46 -6.87
N PHE A 67 -1.57 -1.49 -6.30
CA PHE A 67 -1.07 -2.86 -6.36
C PHE A 67 -0.88 -3.32 -7.81
N VAL A 68 -1.91 -3.16 -8.66
CA VAL A 68 -1.87 -3.56 -10.06
C VAL A 68 -0.75 -2.84 -10.80
N ARG A 69 -0.59 -1.52 -10.62
CA ARG A 69 0.46 -0.73 -11.28
C ARG A 69 1.85 -1.14 -10.81
N ARG A 70 2.05 -1.35 -9.51
CA ARG A 70 3.33 -1.77 -8.94
C ARG A 70 3.72 -3.17 -9.43
N ARG A 71 2.82 -4.15 -9.31
CA ARG A 71 3.07 -5.53 -9.76
C ARG A 71 3.28 -5.63 -11.26
N HIS A 72 2.56 -4.85 -12.07
CA HIS A 72 2.81 -4.78 -13.51
C HIS A 72 4.24 -4.33 -13.81
N ARG A 73 4.70 -3.25 -13.17
CA ARG A 73 6.08 -2.76 -13.33
C ARG A 73 7.12 -3.80 -12.89
N GLU A 74 6.88 -4.49 -11.78
CA GLU A 74 7.77 -5.55 -11.27
C GLU A 74 7.86 -6.77 -12.20
N LEU A 75 6.76 -7.19 -12.81
CA LEU A 75 6.76 -8.32 -13.74
C LEU A 75 7.31 -7.91 -15.12
N GLN A 76 7.05 -6.68 -15.55
CA GLN A 76 7.61 -6.12 -16.77
C GLN A 76 9.14 -6.00 -16.70
N SER A 77 9.69 -5.58 -15.56
CA SER A 77 11.15 -5.51 -15.37
C SER A 77 11.84 -6.88 -15.37
N ARG A 78 11.08 -7.95 -15.09
CA ARG A 78 11.52 -9.35 -15.21
C ARG A 78 11.39 -9.91 -16.64
N GLY A 79 10.92 -9.10 -17.59
CA GLY A 79 10.81 -9.47 -19.00
C GLY A 79 9.57 -10.28 -19.38
N LEU A 80 8.54 -10.32 -18.52
CA LEU A 80 7.29 -11.01 -18.86
C LEU A 80 6.53 -10.24 -19.94
N ARG A 81 5.82 -10.97 -20.81
CA ARG A 81 4.93 -10.39 -21.82
C ARG A 81 3.65 -9.86 -21.15
N ASN A 82 3.12 -8.75 -21.64
CA ASN A 82 1.95 -8.07 -21.07
C ASN A 82 0.75 -8.99 -20.83
N GLU A 83 0.47 -9.93 -21.74
CA GLU A 83 -0.63 -10.90 -21.58
C GLU A 83 -0.45 -11.76 -20.32
N ALA A 84 0.72 -12.39 -20.19
CA ALA A 84 1.07 -13.18 -19.00
C ALA A 84 1.13 -12.34 -17.70
N ILE A 85 1.49 -11.05 -17.80
CA ILE A 85 1.46 -10.15 -16.64
C ILE A 85 0.02 -9.95 -16.15
N PHE A 86 -0.92 -9.67 -17.05
CA PHE A 86 -2.31 -9.42 -16.65
C PHE A 86 -3.02 -10.68 -16.16
N GLU A 87 -2.74 -11.84 -16.75
CA GLU A 87 -3.22 -13.14 -16.26
C GLU A 87 -2.72 -13.39 -14.83
N ARG A 88 -1.42 -13.22 -14.61
CA ARG A 88 -0.82 -13.43 -13.29
C ARG A 88 -1.34 -12.44 -12.24
N ILE A 89 -1.56 -11.18 -12.60
CA ILE A 89 -2.17 -10.20 -11.70
C ILE A 89 -3.61 -10.62 -11.37
N ALA A 90 -4.39 -11.10 -12.34
CA ALA A 90 -5.75 -11.57 -12.10
C ALA A 90 -5.79 -12.78 -11.13
N GLU A 91 -4.80 -13.66 -11.19
CA GLU A 91 -4.62 -14.77 -10.23
C GLU A 91 -4.18 -14.31 -8.83
N GLU A 92 -3.35 -13.26 -8.74
CA GLU A 92 -2.83 -12.74 -7.46
C GLU A 92 -3.89 -11.91 -6.68
N LEU A 93 -4.82 -11.24 -7.37
CA LEU A 93 -5.79 -10.32 -6.75
C LEU A 93 -6.73 -10.97 -5.71
N PRO A 94 -7.32 -12.17 -5.94
CA PRO A 94 -8.18 -12.84 -4.97
C PRO A 94 -7.45 -13.23 -3.66
N HIS A 95 -6.13 -13.32 -3.69
CA HIS A 95 -5.33 -13.70 -2.52
C HIS A 95 -4.95 -12.50 -1.62
N ARG A 96 -5.36 -11.28 -1.98
CA ARG A 96 -5.17 -10.10 -1.14
C ARG A 96 -6.10 -10.18 0.07
N ALA A 97 -5.64 -9.71 1.24
CA ALA A 97 -6.46 -9.79 2.44
C ALA A 97 -7.72 -8.90 2.35
N VAL A 98 -7.66 -7.81 1.58
CA VAL A 98 -8.83 -7.08 1.09
C VAL A 98 -8.95 -7.39 -0.40
N ALA A 99 -9.58 -8.51 -0.71
CA ALA A 99 -9.77 -8.96 -2.08
C ALA A 99 -10.71 -7.97 -2.80
N PRO A 100 -10.28 -7.36 -3.92
CA PRO A 100 -11.18 -6.57 -4.74
C PRO A 100 -12.22 -7.48 -5.41
N PRO A 101 -13.32 -6.89 -5.94
CA PRO A 101 -14.17 -7.61 -6.89
C PRO A 101 -13.33 -8.16 -8.06
N GLU A 102 -13.77 -9.27 -8.64
CA GLU A 102 -13.08 -9.87 -9.80
C GLU A 102 -12.95 -8.85 -10.94
N LEU A 103 -11.71 -8.60 -11.34
CA LEU A 103 -11.38 -7.67 -12.42
C LEU A 103 -11.01 -8.46 -13.68
N SER A 104 -11.70 -8.18 -14.77
CA SER A 104 -11.31 -8.69 -16.09
C SER A 104 -9.96 -8.11 -16.53
N VAL A 105 -9.25 -8.82 -17.40
CA VAL A 105 -8.00 -8.34 -18.03
C VAL A 105 -8.17 -6.96 -18.69
N ARG A 106 -9.35 -6.70 -19.25
CA ARG A 106 -9.68 -5.39 -19.83
C ARG A 106 -9.72 -4.27 -18.78
N GLN A 107 -10.28 -4.54 -17.59
CA GLN A 107 -10.27 -3.60 -16.48
C GLN A 107 -8.84 -3.37 -15.95
N LEU A 108 -8.04 -4.44 -15.83
CA LEU A 108 -6.64 -4.33 -15.42
C LEU A 108 -5.82 -3.46 -16.39
N ARG A 109 -6.02 -3.64 -17.70
CA ARG A 109 -5.39 -2.78 -18.72
C ARG A 109 -5.75 -1.31 -18.56
N ARG A 110 -7.01 -0.99 -18.23
CA ARG A 110 -7.45 0.38 -17.98
C ARG A 110 -6.82 0.98 -16.73
N ILE A 111 -6.60 0.19 -15.69
CA ILE A 111 -5.91 0.65 -14.48
C ILE A 111 -4.44 1.05 -14.76
N VAL A 112 -3.78 0.33 -15.67
CA VAL A 112 -2.37 0.55 -16.01
C VAL A 112 -2.17 1.63 -17.08
N TYR A 113 -3.02 1.66 -18.11
CA TYR A 113 -2.84 2.51 -19.29
C TYR A 113 -3.88 3.62 -19.47
N GLY A 114 -5.00 3.52 -18.74
CA GLY A 114 -6.11 4.48 -18.82
C GLY A 114 -5.99 5.61 -17.81
#